data_AF-A0A4Q5LPI7-F1
#
_entry.id   AF-A0A4Q5LPI7-F1
#
_cell.length_a   1.000
_cell.length_b   1.000
_cell.length_c   1.000
_cell.angle_alpha   90.00
_cell.angle_beta   90.00
_cell.angle_gamma   90.00
#
_symmetry.space_group_name_H-M   'P 1'
#
loop_
_entity.id
_entity.type
_entity.pdbx_description
1 polymer ?
#
loop_
_entity_poly.entity_id
_entity_poly.type
_entity_poly.pdbx_seq_one_letter_code
_entity_poly.pdbx_strand_id
1 'polypeptide(L)'
;MRTSLNNIKEIDDHVLGLATPQDGLLFEAKMILNPQLRADVFWHKQTLSLVQQYGRTQLRADIEAIHNQLFTQPEHRSFRQTILRFFKR
;
A
#
# COMPACT_ATOMS: atom_id res chain seq x y z
N MET A 1 -13.25 12.80 -22.82
CA MET A 1 -12.80 11.69 -21.94
C MET A 1 -11.60 11.02 -22.58
N ARG A 2 -10.52 10.78 -21.84
CA ARG A 2 -9.35 10.05 -22.35
C ARG A 2 -9.55 8.57 -22.03
N THR A 3 -9.82 7.76 -23.03
CA THR A 3 -10.04 6.30 -22.90
C THR A 3 -8.92 5.60 -22.12
N SER A 4 -7.68 6.06 -22.25
CA SER A 4 -6.54 5.54 -21.50
C SER A 4 -6.66 5.71 -19.98
N LEU A 5 -7.21 6.84 -19.50
CA LEU A 5 -7.36 7.11 -18.06
C LEU A 5 -8.46 6.26 -17.43
N ASN A 6 -9.54 6.01 -18.19
CA ASN A 6 -10.62 5.15 -17.74
C ASN A 6 -10.13 3.70 -17.58
N ASN A 7 -9.31 3.21 -18.50
CA ASN A 7 -8.76 1.86 -18.43
C ASN A 7 -7.84 1.68 -17.21
N ILE A 8 -7.01 2.68 -16.90
CA ILE A 8 -6.16 2.65 -15.69
C ILE A 8 -7.03 2.59 -14.44
N LYS A 9 -8.07 3.43 -14.36
CA LYS A 9 -8.99 3.42 -13.23
C LYS A 9 -9.72 2.08 -13.06
N GLU A 10 -10.21 1.47 -14.14
CA GLU A 10 -10.86 0.15 -14.05
C GLU A 10 -9.89 -0.94 -13.55
N ILE A 11 -8.62 -0.88 -13.98
CA ILE A 11 -7.57 -1.78 -13.47
C ILE A 11 -7.32 -1.53 -11.99
N ASP A 12 -7.17 -0.27 -11.56
CA ASP A 12 -6.95 0.11 -10.16
C ASP A 12 -8.11 -0.35 -9.27
N ASP A 13 -9.34 -0.05 -9.67
CA ASP A 13 -10.54 -0.41 -8.91
C ASP A 13 -10.68 -1.93 -8.78
N HIS A 14 -10.33 -2.68 -9.83
CA HIS A 14 -10.30 -4.16 -9.78
C HIS A 14 -9.18 -4.68 -8.86
N VAL A 15 -7.95 -4.16 -8.99
CA VAL A 15 -6.79 -4.62 -8.22
C VAL A 15 -6.94 -4.30 -6.73
N LEU A 16 -7.52 -3.15 -6.40
CA LEU A 16 -7.74 -2.68 -5.03
C LEU A 16 -9.04 -3.21 -4.41
N GLY A 17 -9.87 -3.94 -5.18
CA GLY A 17 -11.15 -4.45 -4.69
C GLY A 17 -12.18 -3.36 -4.41
N LEU A 18 -12.10 -2.23 -5.13
CA LEU A 18 -13.01 -1.09 -5.01
C LEU A 18 -14.18 -1.17 -6.00
N ALA A 19 -14.12 -2.07 -6.97
CA ALA A 19 -15.20 -2.29 -7.93
C ALA A 19 -16.45 -2.86 -7.25
N THR A 20 -17.64 -2.48 -7.75
CA THR A 20 -18.88 -3.15 -7.36
C THR A 20 -18.85 -4.62 -7.80
N PRO A 21 -19.62 -5.53 -7.17
CA PRO A 21 -19.64 -6.93 -7.59
C PRO A 21 -20.00 -7.12 -9.08
N GLN A 22 -20.93 -6.31 -9.60
CA GLN A 22 -21.34 -6.33 -11.00
C GLN A 22 -20.19 -5.89 -11.93
N ASP A 23 -19.53 -4.78 -11.59
CA ASP A 23 -18.40 -4.27 -12.37
C ASP A 23 -17.21 -5.22 -12.32
N GLY A 24 -16.96 -5.83 -11.17
CA GLY A 24 -15.93 -6.85 -10.97
C GLY A 24 -16.14 -8.06 -11.88
N LEU A 25 -17.36 -8.61 -11.92
CA LEU A 25 -17.70 -9.74 -12.79
C LEU A 25 -17.55 -9.39 -14.28
N LEU A 26 -18.01 -8.21 -14.68
CA LEU A 26 -17.85 -7.73 -16.06
C LEU A 26 -16.37 -7.58 -16.41
N PHE A 27 -15.56 -7.04 -15.51
CA PHE A 27 -14.13 -6.86 -15.71
C PHE A 27 -13.40 -8.22 -15.83
N GLU A 28 -13.77 -9.20 -15.03
CA GLU A 28 -13.25 -10.57 -15.15
C GLU A 28 -13.58 -11.19 -16.52
N ALA A 29 -14.81 -11.01 -17.01
CA ALA A 29 -15.17 -11.44 -18.36
C ALA A 29 -14.33 -10.72 -19.44
N LYS A 30 -14.11 -9.41 -19.30
CA LYS A 30 -13.22 -8.65 -20.20
C LYS A 30 -11.79 -9.22 -20.20
N MET A 31 -11.24 -9.60 -19.04
CA MET A 31 -9.89 -10.17 -18.94
C MET A 31 -9.77 -11.54 -19.61
N ILE A 32 -10.84 -12.34 -19.62
CA ILE A 32 -10.86 -13.63 -20.33
C ILE A 32 -10.79 -13.42 -21.84
N LEU A 33 -11.51 -12.42 -22.35
CA LEU A 33 -11.60 -12.11 -23.77
C LEU A 33 -10.41 -11.31 -24.30
N ASN A 34 -9.70 -10.59 -23.43
CA ASN A 34 -8.61 -9.70 -23.79
C ASN A 34 -7.30 -10.07 -23.06
N PRO A 35 -6.42 -10.86 -23.70
CA PRO A 35 -5.13 -11.25 -23.14
C PRO A 35 -4.21 -10.07 -22.80
N GLN A 36 -4.29 -8.97 -23.56
CA GLN A 36 -3.50 -7.77 -23.29
C GLN A 36 -3.93 -7.13 -21.96
N LEU A 37 -5.24 -6.97 -21.75
CA LEU A 37 -5.77 -6.46 -20.48
C LEU A 37 -5.33 -7.33 -19.29
N ARG A 38 -5.31 -8.65 -19.47
CA ARG A 38 -4.83 -9.57 -18.44
C ARG A 38 -3.34 -9.36 -18.12
N ALA A 39 -2.51 -9.13 -19.14
CA ALA A 39 -1.10 -8.82 -18.96
C ALA A 39 -0.91 -7.46 -18.25
N ASP A 40 -1.69 -6.45 -18.63
CA ASP A 40 -1.65 -5.12 -18.00
C ASP A 40 -2.00 -5.21 -16.51
N VAL A 41 -3.08 -5.94 -16.16
CA VAL A 41 -3.46 -6.20 -14.75
C VAL A 41 -2.37 -6.94 -13.99
N PHE A 42 -1.74 -7.95 -14.61
CA PHE A 42 -0.63 -8.68 -14.00
C PHE A 42 0.53 -7.74 -13.65
N TRP A 43 1.00 -6.94 -14.62
CA TRP A 43 2.10 -6.00 -14.39
C TRP A 43 1.74 -4.90 -13.41
N HIS A 44 0.49 -4.44 -13.42
CA HIS A 44 0.00 -3.48 -12.43
C HIS A 44 0.08 -4.04 -11.00
N LYS A 45 -0.38 -5.29 -10.79
CA LYS A 45 -0.27 -5.98 -9.48
C LYS A 45 1.18 -6.12 -9.02
N GLN A 46 2.08 -6.51 -9.92
CA GLN A 46 3.52 -6.63 -9.59
C GLN A 46 4.13 -5.27 -9.22
N THR A 47 3.82 -4.23 -10.00
CA THR A 47 4.30 -2.87 -9.76
C THR A 47 3.83 -2.35 -8.40
N LEU A 48 2.53 -2.49 -8.11
CA LEU A 48 1.98 -2.06 -6.83
C LEU A 48 2.63 -2.81 -5.66
N SER A 49 2.83 -4.13 -5.79
CA SER A 49 3.49 -4.93 -4.77
C SER A 49 4.91 -4.45 -4.48
N LEU A 50 5.70 -4.16 -5.52
CA LEU A 50 7.07 -3.63 -5.36
C LEU A 50 7.07 -2.26 -4.68
N VAL A 51 6.20 -1.34 -5.11
CA VAL A 51 6.07 -0.01 -4.51
C VAL A 51 5.68 -0.12 -3.03
N GLN A 52 4.72 -0.99 -2.70
CA GLN A 52 4.30 -1.23 -1.33
C GLN A 52 5.42 -1.83 -0.48
N GLN A 53 6.16 -2.81 -1.00
CA GLN A 53 7.28 -3.43 -0.28
C GLN A 53 8.40 -2.43 0.00
N TYR A 54 8.75 -1.61 -1.00
CA TYR A 54 9.73 -0.55 -0.83
C TYR A 54 9.26 0.48 0.20
N GLY A 55 8.03 0.97 0.08
CA GLY A 55 7.44 1.92 1.02
C GLY A 55 7.40 1.39 2.45
N ARG A 56 7.08 0.11 2.65
CA ARG A 56 7.11 -0.54 3.97
C ARG A 56 8.51 -0.60 4.56
N THR A 57 9.52 -0.88 3.73
CA THR A 57 10.92 -0.90 4.17
C THR A 57 11.36 0.49 4.61
N GLN A 58 11.03 1.52 3.82
CA GLN A 58 11.36 2.89 4.16
C GLN A 58 10.67 3.35 5.45
N LEU A 59 9.35 3.12 5.55
CA LEU A 59 8.57 3.48 6.74
C LEU A 59 9.12 2.79 8.00
N ARG A 60 9.55 1.53 7.88
CA ARG A 60 10.17 0.81 8.99
C ARG A 60 11.49 1.47 9.40
N ALA A 61 12.35 1.83 8.45
CA ALA A 61 13.60 2.51 8.74
C ALA A 61 13.35 3.86 9.44
N ASP A 62 12.34 4.62 9.00
CA ASP A 62 11.97 5.90 9.61
C ASP A 62 11.48 5.71 11.06
N ILE A 63 10.63 4.71 11.31
CA ILE A 63 10.15 4.36 12.66
C ILE A 63 11.32 3.93 13.56
N GLU A 64 12.24 3.12 13.05
CA GLU A 64 13.42 2.67 13.80
C GLU A 64 14.36 3.84 14.13
N ALA A 65 14.55 4.78 13.20
CA ALA A 65 15.33 5.99 13.42
C ALA A 65 14.71 6.88 14.52
N ILE A 66 13.40 7.12 14.45
CA ILE A 66 12.66 7.88 15.46
C ILE A 66 12.71 7.18 16.83
N HIS A 67 12.54 5.85 16.85
CA HIS A 67 12.66 5.07 18.08
C HIS A 67 14.05 5.22 18.70
N ASN A 68 15.11 5.05 17.89
CA ASN A 68 16.48 5.19 18.36
C ASN A 68 16.72 6.58 18.91
N GLN A 69 16.30 7.64 18.22
CA GLN A 69 16.41 9.01 18.72
C GLN A 69 15.74 9.15 20.09
N LEU A 70 14.45 8.83 20.21
CA LEU A 70 13.65 9.07 21.40
C LEU A 70 14.01 8.16 22.60
N PHE A 71 14.48 6.93 22.37
CA PHE A 71 14.69 5.95 23.44
C PHE A 71 16.16 5.77 23.85
N THR A 72 17.12 6.15 23.00
CA THR A 72 18.56 6.01 23.32
C THR A 72 19.21 7.32 23.73
N GLN A 73 18.79 8.46 23.18
CA GLN A 73 19.46 9.73 23.47
C GLN A 73 19.12 10.24 24.88
N PRO A 74 20.11 10.76 25.64
CA PRO A 74 19.89 11.19 27.03
C PRO A 74 18.86 12.32 27.18
N GLU A 75 18.77 13.20 26.18
CA GLU A 75 17.88 14.36 26.15
C GLU A 75 16.38 14.01 26.17
N HIS A 76 16.01 12.81 25.72
CA HIS A 76 14.62 12.34 25.66
C HIS A 76 14.22 11.44 26.85
N ARG A 77 15.03 11.37 27.90
CA ARG A 77 14.81 10.48 29.05
C ARG A 77 13.46 10.70 29.75
N SER A 78 13.04 11.95 29.95
CA SER A 78 11.77 12.29 30.60
C SER A 78 10.58 11.81 29.78
N PHE A 79 10.59 12.07 28.48
CA PHE A 79 9.60 11.59 27.52
C PHE A 79 9.48 10.06 27.54
N ARG A 80 10.62 9.35 27.45
CA ARG A 80 10.67 7.89 27.53
C ARG A 80 10.03 7.35 28.81
N GLN A 81 10.34 7.98 29.96
CA GLN A 81 9.79 7.57 31.26
C GLN A 81 8.27 7.78 31.33
N THR A 82 7.76 8.88 30.79
CA THR A 82 6.32 9.16 30.70
C THR A 82 5.60 8.10 29.87
N ILE A 83 6.14 7.75 28.69
CA ILE A 83 5.55 6.71 27.83
C ILE A 83 5.53 5.36 28.55
N LEU A 84 6.67 4.93 29.11
CA LEU A 84 6.76 3.63 29.77
C LEU A 84 5.83 3.49 30.98
N ARG A 85 5.43 4.59 31.64
CA ARG A 85 4.44 4.55 32.72
C ARG A 85 3.06 4.11 32.26
N PHE A 86 2.64 4.40 31.02
CA PHE A 86 1.35 3.95 30.50
C PHE A 86 1.25 2.43 30.36
N PHE A 87 2.40 1.76 30.17
CA PHE A 87 2.48 0.31 29.97
C PHE A 87 2.82 -0.46 31.26
N LYS A 88 2.96 0.24 32.40
CA LYS A 88 3.12 -0.39 33.72
C LYS A 88 1.75 -0.63 34.35
N ARG A 89 1.07 -1.67 33.87
CA ARG A 89 0.00 -2.36 34.58
C ARG A 89 0.27 -3.84 34.53
#